data_AF-K1RAQ6-F1
#
_entry.id   AF-K1RAQ6-F1
#
_cell.length_a   1.000
_cell.length_b   1.000
_cell.length_c   1.000
_cell.angle_alpha   90.00
_cell.angle_beta   90.00
_cell.angle_gamma   90.00
#
_symmetry.space_group_name_H-M   'P 1'
#
loop_
_entity.id
_entity.type
_entity.pdbx_description
1 polymer ?
#
loop_
_entity_poly.entity_id
_entity_poly.type
_entity_poly.pdbx_seq_one_letter_code
_entity_poly.pdbx_strand_id
1 'polypeptide(L)'
;MDQVYALPYQRTYHPSYEAQGGVPAIEEVRFSLVSNRGCYGGCSFCALTFHQGRIIQVRSHESILAEAEKIVWEPDFKGYIHDVGGPTAN
;
A
#
# COMPACT_ATOMS: atom_id res chain seq x y z
N MET A 1 0.08 -4.57 -11.95
CA MET A 1 0.06 -4.99 -10.53
C MET A 1 -1.31 -5.44 -10.04
N ASP A 2 -2.37 -5.19 -10.81
CA ASP A 2 -3.77 -5.29 -10.40
C ASP A 2 -4.17 -6.64 -9.82
N GLN A 3 -3.74 -7.75 -10.43
CA GLN A 3 -4.04 -9.10 -9.95
C GLN A 3 -3.58 -9.32 -8.50
N VAL A 4 -2.41 -8.80 -8.12
CA VAL A 4 -1.87 -8.94 -6.78
C VAL A 4 -2.70 -8.14 -5.78
N TYR A 5 -3.07 -6.90 -6.12
CA TYR A 5 -3.88 -6.04 -5.25
C TYR A 5 -5.37 -6.41 -5.23
N ALA A 6 -5.83 -7.24 -6.17
CA ALA A 6 -7.19 -7.76 -6.18
C ALA A 6 -7.38 -8.99 -5.27
N LEU A 7 -6.29 -9.59 -4.76
CA LEU A 7 -6.36 -10.70 -3.83
C LEU A 7 -7.07 -10.28 -2.52
N PRO A 8 -7.82 -11.19 -1.87
CA PRO A 8 -8.64 -10.87 -0.70
C PRO A 8 -7.80 -10.76 0.59
N TYR A 9 -6.80 -9.88 0.59
CA TYR A 9 -6.04 -9.57 1.80
C TYR A 9 -6.93 -8.90 2.85
N GLN A 10 -6.62 -9.12 4.13
CA GLN A 10 -7.37 -8.55 5.25
C GLN A 10 -7.22 -7.02 5.38
N ARG A 11 -6.25 -6.43 4.64
CA ARG A 11 -5.92 -4.99 4.68
C ARG A 11 -5.52 -4.47 6.07
N THR A 12 -5.16 -5.39 6.96
CA THR A 12 -4.57 -5.16 8.27
C THR A 12 -3.64 -6.33 8.61
N TYR A 13 -3.06 -6.33 9.81
CA TYR A 13 -2.23 -7.44 10.28
C TYR A 13 -3.05 -8.72 10.50
N HIS A 14 -2.38 -9.87 10.45
CA HIS A 14 -3.02 -11.17 10.70
C HIS A 14 -3.43 -11.33 12.19
N PRO A 15 -4.55 -11.99 12.52
CA PRO A 15 -5.05 -12.09 13.91
C PRO A 15 -4.07 -12.73 14.91
N SER A 16 -3.08 -13.50 14.44
CA SER A 16 -2.01 -14.03 15.30
C SER A 16 -1.19 -12.96 16.03
N TYR A 17 -1.25 -11.71 15.57
CA TYR A 17 -0.58 -10.59 16.23
C TYR A 17 -1.43 -9.95 17.33
N GLU A 18 -2.71 -10.29 17.48
CA GLU A 18 -3.60 -9.68 18.49
C GLU A 18 -3.11 -9.92 19.92
N ALA A 19 -2.72 -11.16 20.24
CA ALA A 19 -2.13 -11.50 21.55
C ALA A 19 -0.78 -10.79 21.80
N GLN A 20 -0.14 -10.27 20.76
CA GLN A 20 1.11 -9.51 20.81
C GLN A 20 0.89 -7.99 20.80
N GLY A 21 -0.37 -7.53 20.85
CA GLY A 21 -0.72 -6.11 20.81
C GLY A 21 -0.85 -5.51 19.40
N GLY A 22 -0.89 -6.34 18.36
CA GLY A 22 -1.03 -5.93 16.96
C GLY A 22 0.28 -5.47 16.31
N VAL A 23 0.16 -4.78 15.17
CA VAL A 23 1.30 -4.19 14.44
C VAL A 23 1.12 -2.68 14.39
N PRO A 24 1.87 -1.89 15.18
CA PRO A 24 1.68 -0.43 15.27
C PRO A 24 1.77 0.30 13.93
N ALA A 25 2.64 -0.18 13.03
CA ALA A 25 2.82 0.42 11.70
C ALA A 25 1.54 0.42 10.85
N ILE A 26 0.54 -0.43 11.16
CA ILE A 26 -0.75 -0.41 10.45
C ILE A 26 -1.49 0.91 10.65
N GLU A 27 -1.37 1.56 11.81
CA GLU A 27 -2.09 2.83 12.06
C GLU A 27 -1.68 3.94 11.08
N GLU A 28 -0.41 3.95 10.68
CA GLU A 28 0.15 4.92 9.73
C GLU A 28 -0.31 4.64 8.28
N VAL A 29 -0.44 3.35 7.89
CA VAL A 29 -0.65 2.96 6.48
C VAL A 29 -2.06 2.47 6.15
N ARG A 30 -2.96 2.30 7.14
CA ARG A 30 -4.27 1.64 6.96
C ARG A 30 -5.12 2.23 5.82
N PHE A 31 -5.09 3.54 5.66
CA PHE A 31 -5.90 4.28 4.68
C PHE A 31 -5.05 4.90 3.56
N SER A 32 -3.95 4.25 3.21
CA SER A 32 -3.09 4.63 2.10
C SER A 32 -3.32 3.73 0.89
N LEU A 33 -3.14 4.27 -0.31
CA LEU A 33 -3.19 3.54 -1.57
C LEU A 33 -1.79 3.43 -2.15
N VAL A 34 -1.44 2.30 -2.74
CA VAL A 34 -0.20 2.19 -3.52
C VAL A 34 -0.55 2.36 -4.99
N SER A 35 0.08 3.31 -5.68
CA SER A 35 -0.11 3.53 -7.13
C SER A 35 0.82 2.67 -7.98
N ASN A 36 2.04 2.44 -7.51
CA ASN A 36 3.05 1.67 -8.22
C ASN A 36 4.12 1.09 -7.27
N ARG A 37 4.89 0.13 -7.77
CA ARG A 37 5.99 -0.55 -7.06
C ARG A 37 7.27 -0.46 -7.88
N GLY A 38 8.41 -0.33 -7.22
CA GLY A 38 9.74 -0.27 -7.86
C GLY A 38 10.36 1.12 -7.75
N CYS A 39 11.66 1.22 -7.97
CA CYS A 39 12.37 2.50 -8.04
C CYS A 39 13.64 2.37 -8.89
N TYR A 40 13.73 3.12 -9.98
CA TYR A 40 14.92 3.14 -10.86
C TYR A 40 16.08 3.96 -10.29
N GLY A 41 15.82 4.84 -9.31
CA GLY A 41 16.78 5.82 -8.81
C GLY A 41 18.01 5.22 -8.11
N GLY A 42 17.91 4.04 -7.51
CA GLY A 42 19.06 3.31 -6.97
C GLY A 42 19.87 4.07 -5.91
N CYS A 43 19.26 5.02 -5.20
CA CYS A 43 19.93 5.84 -4.20
C CYS A 43 20.58 4.97 -3.12
N SER A 44 21.84 5.24 -2.77
CA SER A 44 22.61 4.44 -1.80
C SER A 44 22.02 4.40 -0.39
N PHE A 45 21.20 5.39 -0.04
CA PHE A 45 20.51 5.50 1.25
C PHE A 45 19.10 4.88 1.26
N CYS A 46 18.59 4.42 0.12
CA CYS A 46 17.23 3.91 -0.02
C CYS A 46 17.23 2.41 -0.37
N ALA A 47 16.40 1.63 0.33
CA ALA A 47 16.29 0.19 0.10
C ALA A 47 15.21 -0.20 -0.92
N LEU A 48 14.45 0.75 -1.49
CA LEU A 48 13.33 0.45 -2.40
C LEU A 48 13.76 -0.40 -3.59
N THR A 49 14.88 -0.06 -4.22
CA THR A 49 15.39 -0.82 -5.37
C THR A 49 15.73 -2.27 -5.00
N PHE A 50 16.17 -2.54 -3.77
CA PHE A 50 16.46 -3.91 -3.30
C PHE A 50 15.19 -4.71 -3.01
N HIS A 51 14.17 -4.10 -2.40
CA HIS A 51 12.93 -4.80 -2.03
C HIS A 51 11.87 -4.85 -3.15
N GLN A 52 11.88 -3.88 -4.05
CA GLN A 52 10.84 -3.71 -5.06
C GLN A 52 11.36 -3.81 -6.49
N GLY A 53 12.68 -3.81 -6.69
CA GLY A 53 13.32 -3.85 -8.00
C GLY A 53 13.51 -2.48 -8.64
N ARG A 54 14.28 -2.46 -9.73
CA ARG A 54 14.57 -1.26 -10.54
C ARG A 54 13.47 -0.88 -11.52
N ILE A 55 12.59 -1.83 -11.85
CA ILE A 55 11.54 -1.67 -12.85
C ILE A 55 10.30 -1.15 -12.14
N ILE A 56 9.77 -0.02 -12.60
CA ILE A 56 8.48 0.50 -12.13
C ILE A 56 7.36 -0.38 -12.67
N GLN A 57 6.52 -0.87 -11.76
CA GLN A 57 5.32 -1.65 -12.06
C GLN A 57 4.11 -0.88 -11.57
N VAL A 58 3.27 -0.42 -12.50
CA VAL A 58 2.10 0.39 -12.21
C VAL A 58 0.85 -0.44 -11.93
N ARG A 59 -0.05 0.12 -11.14
CA ARG A 59 -1.46 -0.30 -11.08
C ARG A 59 -2.30 0.51 -12.05
N SER A 60 -3.34 -0.10 -12.58
CA SER A 60 -4.36 0.63 -13.33
C SER A 60 -5.13 1.59 -12.43
N HIS A 61 -5.71 2.62 -13.04
CA HIS A 61 -6.54 3.59 -12.33
C HIS A 61 -7.76 2.91 -11.70
N GLU A 62 -8.37 1.98 -12.45
CA GLU A 62 -9.51 1.17 -12.03
C GLU A 62 -9.15 0.32 -10.81
N SER A 63 -7.96 -0.27 -10.77
CA SER A 63 -7.48 -1.03 -9.61
C SER A 63 -7.34 -0.16 -8.36
N ILE A 64 -6.91 1.09 -8.51
CA ILE A 64 -6.75 2.04 -7.39
C ILE A 64 -8.12 2.48 -6.89
N LEU A 65 -9.04 2.85 -7.81
CA LEU A 65 -10.40 3.24 -7.46
C LEU A 65 -11.17 2.11 -6.76
N ALA A 66 -11.05 0.87 -7.24
CA ALA A 66 -11.71 -0.28 -6.63
C ALA A 66 -11.23 -0.57 -5.19
N GLU A 67 -9.98 -0.20 -4.84
CA GLU A 67 -9.50 -0.28 -3.46
C GLU A 67 -9.96 0.91 -2.63
N ALA A 68 -9.93 2.11 -3.20
CA ALA A 68 -10.43 3.33 -2.55
C ALA A 68 -11.91 3.19 -2.16
N GLU A 69 -12.73 2.65 -3.07
CA GLU A 69 -14.14 2.36 -2.81
C GLU A 69 -14.34 1.43 -1.62
N LYS A 70 -13.43 0.47 -1.37
CA LYS A 70 -13.50 -0.40 -0.18
C LYS A 70 -13.10 0.35 1.08
N ILE A 71 -12.05 1.18 1.01
CA ILE A 71 -11.55 1.98 2.13
C ILE A 71 -12.62 2.90 2.69
N VAL A 72 -13.35 3.62 1.81
CA VAL A 72 -14.31 4.64 2.26
C VAL A 72 -15.50 4.09 3.04
N TRP A 73 -15.74 2.78 2.98
CA TRP A 73 -16.78 2.09 3.73
C TRP A 73 -16.26 1.37 5.00
N GLU A 74 -14.98 1.48 5.33
CA GLU A 74 -14.46 0.93 6.57
C GLU A 74 -14.95 1.74 7.79
N PRO A 75 -15.30 1.09 8.91
CA PRO A 75 -15.84 1.77 10.09
C PRO A 75 -14.95 2.89 10.64
N ASP A 76 -13.64 2.70 10.54
CA ASP A 76 -12.63 3.60 11.10
C ASP A 76 -12.15 4.64 10.09
N PHE A 77 -12.75 4.73 8.90
CA PHE A 77 -12.31 5.63 7.84
C PHE A 77 -12.42 7.10 8.27
N LYS A 78 -11.30 7.83 8.18
CA LYS A 78 -11.18 9.21 8.68
C LYS A 78 -11.83 10.27 7.79
N GLY A 79 -12.39 9.89 6.64
CA GLY A 79 -12.96 10.79 5.64
C GLY A 79 -11.98 11.24 4.54
N TYR A 80 -10.74 10.75 4.55
CA TYR A 80 -9.75 11.00 3.49
C TYR A 80 -8.75 9.84 3.36
N ILE A 81 -8.19 9.67 2.16
CA ILE A 81 -7.06 8.78 1.90
C ILE A 81 -5.78 9.48 2.39
N HIS A 82 -5.02 8.81 3.26
CA HIS A 82 -3.88 9.40 3.96
C HIS A 82 -2.68 9.65 3.04
N ASP A 83 -2.41 8.70 2.14
CA ASP A 83 -1.32 8.78 1.18
C ASP A 83 -1.66 8.01 -0.11
N VAL A 84 -1.09 8.45 -1.23
CA VAL A 84 -1.08 7.70 -2.48
C VAL A 84 0.37 7.43 -2.85
N GLY A 85 0.87 6.31 -2.33
CA GLY A 85 2.27 5.94 -2.34
C GLY A 85 2.78 5.53 -3.72
N GLY A 86 4.05 5.86 -3.96
CA GLY A 86 4.82 5.55 -5.16
C GLY A 86 6.08 6.43 -5.19
N PRO A 87 7.17 6.02 -5.86
CA PRO A 87 8.30 6.91 -6.13
C PRO A 87 7.80 8.21 -6.78
N THR A 88 8.15 9.34 -6.18
CA THR A 88 7.81 10.70 -6.63
C THR A 88 8.51 11.10 -7.94
N ALA A 89 9.50 10.32 -8.39
CA ALA A 89 10.28 10.56 -9.59
C ALA A 89 9.78 9.77 -10.81
N ASN A 90 8.47 9.50 -10.87
CA ASN A 90 7.83 8.88 -12.04
C ASN A 90 7.70 9.87 -13.20
#